data_AF-E3T4A6-F1
#
_entry.id   AF-E3T4A6-F1
#
_cell.length_a   1.000
_cell.length_b   1.000
_cell.length_c   1.000
_cell.angle_alpha   90.00
_cell.angle_beta   90.00
_cell.angle_gamma   90.00
#
_symmetry.space_group_name_H-M   'P 1'
#
loop_
_entity.id
_entity.type
_entity.pdbx_description
1 polymer ?
#
loop_
_entity_poly.entity_id
_entity_poly.type
_entity_poly.pdbx_seq_one_letter_code
_entity_poly.pdbx_strand_id
1 'polypeptide(L)'
;MTILFHDDFTEGLRARPDGPWSLRPAGALTAGDGITRATDAGLVVEPTGTAPGTGQPAFVVPPGNEPLDHLRWAAFGPGCPTGGATLTVSATLSAEPLGEAADDVPDGAGALVVLDRDAGLILDFALTGGRVWALYGRVPGPDGTRGGFSYSVPLAPRGPLDTHRCALVVDTAEAVARWFLDGTEVFSVEHLGQGLPEGVRPDSVTPGPLGPVRSTTLVPGLALICDRPHGQGLRLTVGALSVADEVAA
;
A
#
# COMPACT_ATOMS: atom_id res chain seq x y z
N MET A 1 6.70 23.85 -4.23
CA MET A 1 5.90 22.63 -4.09
C MET A 1 5.00 22.54 -5.31
N THR A 2 5.26 21.56 -6.16
CA THR A 2 4.55 21.26 -7.39
C THR A 2 3.80 19.96 -7.19
N ILE A 3 2.50 19.94 -7.49
CA ILE A 3 1.70 18.71 -7.47
C ILE A 3 1.96 17.95 -8.78
N LEU A 4 2.49 16.73 -8.66
CA LEU A 4 2.77 15.84 -9.79
C LEU A 4 1.56 14.96 -10.12
N PHE A 5 0.81 14.57 -9.09
CA PHE A 5 -0.42 13.79 -9.23
C PHE A 5 -1.37 14.10 -8.08
N HIS A 6 -2.67 14.12 -8.37
CA HIS A 6 -3.71 14.32 -7.37
C HIS A 6 -4.99 13.62 -7.81
N ASP A 7 -5.66 12.98 -6.86
CA ASP A 7 -7.01 12.47 -7.03
C ASP A 7 -7.79 12.67 -5.72
N ASP A 8 -8.92 13.37 -5.80
CA ASP A 8 -9.84 13.58 -4.67
C ASP A 8 -10.95 12.52 -4.61
N PHE A 9 -11.01 11.64 -5.62
CA PHE A 9 -11.99 10.57 -5.79
C PHE A 9 -13.46 11.00 -5.81
N THR A 10 -13.74 12.28 -6.08
CA THR A 10 -15.11 12.80 -6.17
C THR A 10 -15.92 12.13 -7.28
N GLU A 11 -15.26 11.77 -8.39
CA GLU A 11 -15.84 10.99 -9.50
C GLU A 11 -15.65 9.47 -9.33
N GLY A 12 -15.13 9.03 -8.18
CA GLY A 12 -14.71 7.66 -7.93
C GLY A 12 -13.35 7.32 -8.55
N LEU A 13 -12.97 6.04 -8.50
CA LEU A 13 -11.70 5.58 -9.05
C LEU A 13 -11.81 5.45 -10.58
N ARG A 14 -11.21 6.39 -11.32
CA ARG A 14 -11.16 6.34 -12.79
C ARG A 14 -10.02 5.43 -13.26
N ALA A 15 -10.35 4.16 -13.51
CA ALA A 15 -9.42 3.18 -14.04
C ALA A 15 -9.23 3.33 -15.57
N ARG A 16 -8.10 2.82 -16.08
CA ARG A 16 -7.82 2.75 -17.51
C ARG A 16 -8.90 1.95 -18.26
N PRO A 17 -9.22 2.34 -19.51
CA PRO A 17 -8.53 3.34 -20.34
C PRO A 17 -8.89 4.80 -20.02
N ASP A 18 -9.95 5.04 -19.26
CA ASP A 18 -10.57 6.38 -19.13
C ASP A 18 -10.03 7.23 -17.97
N GLY A 19 -9.05 6.70 -17.22
CA GLY A 19 -8.40 7.42 -16.14
C GLY A 19 -6.98 6.96 -15.84
N PRO A 20 -6.34 7.59 -14.83
CA PRO A 20 -4.92 7.40 -14.58
C PRO A 20 -4.59 6.07 -13.88
N TRP A 21 -5.59 5.43 -13.25
CA TRP A 21 -5.40 4.26 -12.41
C TRP A 21 -5.34 2.95 -13.22
N SER A 22 -4.36 2.12 -12.91
CA SER A 22 -4.25 0.74 -13.42
C SER A 22 -4.63 -0.24 -12.33
N LEU A 23 -5.68 -1.04 -12.55
CA LEU A 23 -6.07 -2.12 -11.65
C LEU A 23 -5.16 -3.34 -11.83
N ARG A 24 -4.85 -4.02 -10.74
CA ARG A 24 -4.10 -5.28 -10.72
C ARG A 24 -5.07 -6.47 -10.64
N PRO A 25 -5.03 -7.41 -11.59
CA PRO A 25 -5.75 -8.67 -11.47
C PRO A 25 -5.29 -9.49 -10.26
N ALA A 26 -6.21 -10.21 -9.61
CA ALA A 26 -5.92 -11.17 -8.55
C ALA A 26 -6.57 -12.53 -8.89
N GLY A 27 -5.78 -13.45 -9.45
CA GLY A 27 -6.29 -14.73 -9.95
C GLY A 27 -7.35 -14.53 -11.05
N ALA A 28 -8.50 -15.18 -10.90
CA ALA A 28 -9.64 -15.04 -11.80
C ALA A 28 -10.35 -13.67 -11.74
N LEU A 29 -10.07 -12.86 -10.73
CA LEU A 29 -10.66 -11.53 -10.57
C LEU A 29 -9.84 -10.51 -11.37
N THR A 30 -10.28 -10.20 -12.58
CA THR A 30 -9.54 -9.34 -13.53
C THR A 30 -9.34 -7.91 -13.03
N ALA A 31 -10.22 -7.43 -12.15
CA ALA A 31 -10.13 -6.13 -11.48
C ALA A 31 -9.62 -6.22 -10.03
N GLY A 32 -9.22 -7.42 -9.58
CA GLY A 32 -8.99 -7.72 -8.17
C GLY A 32 -10.29 -7.87 -7.36
N ASP A 33 -10.14 -8.17 -6.07
CA ASP A 33 -11.21 -8.37 -5.11
C ASP A 33 -11.58 -7.07 -4.40
N GLY A 34 -12.03 -6.08 -5.18
CA GLY A 34 -12.41 -4.77 -4.66
C GLY A 34 -13.43 -4.07 -5.54
N ILE A 35 -14.56 -3.69 -4.93
CA ILE A 35 -15.56 -2.80 -5.51
C ILE A 35 -15.28 -1.40 -4.98
N THR A 36 -15.21 -0.43 -5.90
CA THR A 36 -14.96 0.97 -5.54
C THR A 36 -16.22 1.81 -5.66
N ARG A 37 -16.39 2.79 -4.77
CA ARG A 37 -17.51 3.73 -4.79
C ARG A 37 -17.07 5.10 -4.30
N ALA A 38 -17.50 6.14 -5.00
CA ALA A 38 -17.34 7.52 -4.55
C ALA A 38 -18.32 7.84 -3.41
N THR A 39 -17.85 8.60 -2.43
CA THR A 39 -18.61 9.07 -1.26
C THR A 39 -18.19 10.49 -0.90
N ASP A 40 -18.94 11.16 -0.03
CA ASP A 40 -18.55 12.47 0.50
C ASP A 40 -17.23 12.43 1.29
N ALA A 41 -16.81 11.25 1.77
CA ALA A 41 -15.54 11.03 2.46
C ALA A 41 -14.38 10.66 1.51
N GLY A 42 -14.64 10.60 0.20
CA GLY A 42 -13.70 10.14 -0.83
C GLY A 42 -14.04 8.74 -1.35
N LEU A 43 -13.03 7.95 -1.67
CA LEU A 43 -13.18 6.59 -2.20
C LEU A 43 -13.43 5.59 -1.08
N VAL A 44 -14.43 4.72 -1.26
CA VAL A 44 -14.59 3.50 -0.48
C VAL A 44 -14.24 2.31 -1.35
N VAL A 45 -13.46 1.37 -0.81
CA VAL A 45 -13.13 0.08 -1.42
C VAL A 45 -13.51 -1.05 -0.46
N GLU A 46 -14.28 -2.01 -0.96
CA GLU A 46 -14.72 -3.18 -0.20
C GLU A 46 -14.52 -4.46 -1.02
N PRO A 47 -14.29 -5.61 -0.39
CA PRO A 47 -14.23 -6.88 -1.09
C PRO A 47 -15.50 -7.21 -1.87
N THR A 48 -15.35 -7.99 -2.94
CA THR A 48 -16.47 -8.34 -3.83
C THR A 48 -17.36 -9.46 -3.29
N GLY A 49 -16.83 -10.27 -2.38
CA GLY A 49 -17.53 -11.39 -1.77
C GLY A 49 -18.46 -10.98 -0.63
N THR A 50 -19.19 -11.94 -0.08
CA THR A 50 -20.10 -11.73 1.05
C THR A 50 -19.97 -12.88 2.03
N ALA A 51 -19.79 -12.57 3.32
CA ALA A 51 -19.72 -13.55 4.38
C ALA A 51 -21.10 -14.20 4.62
N PRO A 52 -21.25 -15.54 4.50
CA PRO A 52 -22.55 -16.20 4.64
C PRO A 52 -23.21 -16.01 6.01
N GLY A 53 -22.42 -15.85 7.07
CA GLY A 53 -22.93 -15.71 8.44
C GLY A 53 -23.41 -14.29 8.80
N THR A 54 -22.85 -13.25 8.18
CA THR A 54 -23.09 -11.85 8.56
C THR A 54 -23.73 -11.02 7.45
N GLY A 55 -23.66 -11.47 6.20
CA GLY A 55 -24.05 -10.68 5.03
C GLY A 55 -23.12 -9.50 4.74
N GLN A 56 -22.02 -9.35 5.47
CA GLN A 56 -21.05 -8.27 5.26
C GLN A 56 -20.13 -8.57 4.07
N PRO A 57 -19.57 -7.54 3.42
CA PRO A 57 -18.50 -7.73 2.43
C PRO A 57 -17.33 -8.55 3.00
N ALA A 58 -16.83 -9.51 2.23
CA ALA A 58 -15.75 -10.41 2.64
C ALA A 58 -14.85 -10.76 1.45
N PHE A 59 -13.57 -11.00 1.70
CA PHE A 59 -12.65 -11.41 0.66
C PHE A 59 -13.09 -12.73 0.02
N VAL A 60 -13.06 -12.77 -1.31
CA VAL A 60 -13.36 -13.97 -2.09
C VAL A 60 -12.28 -15.00 -1.85
N VAL A 61 -12.71 -16.22 -1.52
CA VAL A 61 -11.83 -17.39 -1.50
C VAL A 61 -11.85 -18.01 -2.91
N PRO A 62 -10.72 -18.05 -3.63
CA PRO A 62 -10.66 -18.69 -4.94
C PRO A 62 -11.03 -20.19 -4.84
N PRO A 63 -11.71 -20.76 -5.83
CA PRO A 63 -12.03 -22.19 -5.82
C PRO A 63 -10.77 -23.05 -5.97
N GLY A 64 -10.71 -24.18 -5.26
CA GLY A 64 -9.63 -25.18 -5.40
C GLY A 64 -8.33 -24.79 -4.69
N ASN A 65 -7.19 -25.19 -5.27
CA ASN A 65 -5.84 -24.93 -4.74
C ASN A 65 -5.11 -23.82 -5.54
N GLU A 66 -5.86 -22.87 -6.10
CA GLU A 66 -5.23 -21.73 -6.79
C GLU A 66 -4.37 -20.92 -5.80
N PRO A 67 -3.16 -20.47 -6.21
CA PRO A 67 -2.32 -19.65 -5.35
C PRO A 67 -3.06 -18.37 -4.92
N LEU A 68 -3.08 -18.13 -3.61
CA LEU A 68 -3.63 -16.90 -3.05
C LEU A 68 -2.61 -15.76 -3.22
N ASP A 69 -3.03 -14.73 -3.93
CA ASP A 69 -2.32 -13.45 -3.94
C ASP A 69 -2.66 -12.69 -2.65
N HIS A 70 -1.63 -12.21 -1.94
CA HIS A 70 -1.80 -11.44 -0.71
C HIS A 70 -2.43 -10.07 -0.98
N LEU A 71 -2.10 -9.46 -2.11
CA LEU A 71 -2.73 -8.23 -2.59
C LEU A 71 -4.04 -8.62 -3.27
N ARG A 72 -5.12 -8.62 -2.49
CA ARG A 72 -6.48 -9.00 -2.92
C ARG A 72 -7.00 -8.04 -3.98
N TRP A 73 -6.74 -6.76 -3.78
CA TRP A 73 -7.08 -5.69 -4.71
C TRP A 73 -5.97 -4.65 -4.69
N ALA A 74 -5.61 -4.10 -5.85
CA ALA A 74 -4.73 -2.94 -5.91
C ALA A 74 -5.03 -2.07 -7.13
N ALA A 75 -4.95 -0.76 -6.92
CA ALA A 75 -4.99 0.27 -7.96
C ALA A 75 -3.71 1.09 -7.89
N PHE A 76 -3.06 1.30 -9.03
CA PHE A 76 -1.82 2.07 -9.12
C PHE A 76 -2.01 3.31 -9.99
N GLY A 77 -1.62 4.46 -9.47
CA GLY A 77 -1.61 5.72 -10.21
C GLY A 77 -0.47 5.79 -11.24
N PRO A 78 -0.22 6.98 -11.80
CA PRO A 78 0.86 7.18 -12.75
C PRO A 78 2.23 7.14 -12.05
N GLY A 79 3.26 6.73 -12.78
CA GLY A 79 4.63 6.92 -12.34
C GLY A 79 4.97 8.40 -12.33
N CYS A 80 5.43 8.90 -11.18
CA CYS A 80 5.90 10.26 -10.98
C CYS A 80 7.43 10.25 -11.02
N PRO A 81 8.07 10.79 -12.08
CA PRO A 81 9.52 10.87 -12.15
C PRO A 81 10.07 11.69 -10.98
N THR A 82 11.11 11.19 -10.35
CA THR A 82 11.67 11.82 -9.13
C THR A 82 12.68 12.88 -9.49
N GLY A 83 13.45 12.69 -10.56
CA GLY A 83 14.52 13.61 -10.97
C GLY A 83 15.61 13.80 -9.91
N GLY A 84 15.72 12.89 -8.92
CA GLY A 84 16.58 13.05 -7.76
C GLY A 84 16.01 14.00 -6.69
N ALA A 85 14.77 14.44 -6.81
CA ALA A 85 14.11 15.30 -5.82
C ALA A 85 13.54 14.50 -4.64
N THR A 86 13.16 15.23 -3.59
CA THR A 86 12.34 14.70 -2.51
C THR A 86 10.87 14.77 -2.92
N LEU A 87 10.21 13.62 -2.94
CA LEU A 87 8.78 13.51 -3.21
C LEU A 87 8.01 13.14 -1.95
N THR A 88 6.86 13.77 -1.77
CA THR A 88 5.87 13.38 -0.75
C THR A 88 4.68 12.72 -1.41
N VAL A 89 4.38 11.49 -1.03
CA VAL A 89 3.11 10.82 -1.36
C VAL A 89 2.25 10.81 -0.10
N SER A 90 1.02 11.30 -0.18
CA SER A 90 0.14 11.35 0.98
C SER A 90 -1.30 11.03 0.65
N ALA A 91 -2.01 10.44 1.60
CA ALA A 91 -3.45 10.19 1.56
C ALA A 91 -4.04 10.22 2.97
N THR A 92 -5.33 10.50 3.06
CA THR A 92 -6.09 10.30 4.30
C THR A 92 -6.74 8.92 4.24
N LEU A 93 -6.53 8.06 5.23
CA LEU A 93 -6.97 6.66 5.23
C LEU A 93 -7.77 6.31 6.48
N SER A 94 -8.75 5.44 6.33
CA SER A 94 -9.38 4.67 7.41
C SER A 94 -9.63 3.24 6.94
N ALA A 95 -9.50 2.26 7.83
CA ALA A 95 -9.65 0.84 7.51
C ALA A 95 -10.49 0.12 8.57
N GLU A 96 -11.67 -0.34 8.18
CA GLU A 96 -12.63 -1.02 9.05
C GLU A 96 -12.65 -2.52 8.70
N PRO A 97 -12.21 -3.42 9.61
CA PRO A 97 -12.43 -4.85 9.43
C PRO A 97 -13.93 -5.17 9.43
N LEU A 98 -14.35 -6.03 8.51
CA LEU A 98 -15.72 -6.48 8.36
C LEU A 98 -15.78 -7.97 8.71
N GLY A 99 -16.62 -8.32 9.67
CA GLY A 99 -16.69 -9.69 10.20
C GLY A 99 -15.68 -9.90 11.32
N GLU A 100 -14.66 -10.74 11.10
CA GLU A 100 -13.64 -11.01 12.11
C GLU A 100 -12.65 -9.85 12.26
N ALA A 101 -12.06 -9.73 13.44
CA ALA A 101 -11.02 -8.74 13.69
C ALA A 101 -9.78 -9.07 12.85
N ALA A 102 -9.24 -8.06 12.18
CA ALA A 102 -7.97 -8.15 11.47
C ALA A 102 -7.02 -7.18 12.14
N ASP A 103 -6.15 -7.67 13.02
CA ASP A 103 -5.19 -6.85 13.75
C ASP A 103 -3.78 -6.91 13.13
N ASP A 104 -3.49 -7.98 12.39
CA ASP A 104 -2.27 -8.16 11.63
C ASP A 104 -2.51 -7.99 10.12
N VAL A 105 -1.47 -7.57 9.40
CA VAL A 105 -1.54 -7.28 7.96
C VAL A 105 -2.00 -8.50 7.12
N PRO A 106 -1.53 -9.73 7.39
CA PRO A 106 -2.00 -10.93 6.69
C PRO A 106 -3.50 -11.23 6.87
N ASP A 107 -4.12 -10.76 7.95
CA ASP A 107 -5.53 -11.04 8.24
C ASP A 107 -6.48 -10.07 7.53
N GLY A 108 -5.99 -8.87 7.22
CA GLY A 108 -6.77 -7.83 6.54
C GLY A 108 -6.20 -6.44 6.78
N ALA A 109 -5.72 -5.78 5.72
CA ALA A 109 -5.27 -4.40 5.80
C ALA A 109 -5.64 -3.57 4.57
N GLY A 110 -5.86 -2.27 4.80
CA GLY A 110 -6.05 -1.27 3.76
C GLY A 110 -4.82 -0.39 3.69
N ALA A 111 -4.29 -0.15 2.50
CA ALA A 111 -2.96 0.44 2.35
C ALA A 111 -2.89 1.62 1.37
N LEU A 112 -2.07 2.61 1.74
CA LEU A 112 -1.42 3.51 0.79
C LEU A 112 -0.12 2.84 0.37
N VAL A 113 0.00 2.57 -0.92
CA VAL A 113 1.16 1.92 -1.52
C VAL A 113 2.04 2.95 -2.20
N VAL A 114 3.34 2.88 -1.99
CA VAL A 114 4.32 3.68 -2.75
C VAL A 114 5.43 2.76 -3.19
N LEU A 115 5.64 2.68 -4.51
CA LEU A 115 6.62 1.74 -5.05
C LEU A 115 7.43 2.33 -6.19
N ASP A 116 8.60 1.73 -6.40
CA ASP A 116 9.38 1.84 -7.62
C ASP A 116 9.41 0.45 -8.27
N ARG A 117 8.65 0.28 -9.36
CA ARG A 117 8.49 -1.03 -10.02
C ARG A 117 9.81 -1.56 -10.56
N ASP A 118 10.62 -0.68 -11.13
CA ASP A 118 11.85 -1.06 -11.80
C ASP A 118 12.90 -1.45 -10.78
N ALA A 119 13.02 -0.68 -9.70
CA ALA A 119 13.92 -0.99 -8.58
C ALA A 119 13.39 -2.13 -7.67
N GLY A 120 12.10 -2.46 -7.81
CA GLY A 120 11.38 -3.42 -6.97
C GLY A 120 11.17 -2.94 -5.54
N LEU A 121 11.16 -1.63 -5.29
CA LEU A 121 11.05 -1.06 -3.94
C LEU A 121 9.58 -0.94 -3.54
N ILE A 122 9.26 -1.26 -2.28
CA ILE A 122 7.92 -1.12 -1.68
C ILE A 122 8.04 -0.31 -0.38
N LEU A 123 7.20 0.71 -0.25
CA LEU A 123 7.10 1.65 0.87
C LEU A 123 5.61 1.93 1.12
N ASP A 124 5.02 1.28 2.11
CA ASP A 124 3.57 1.39 2.30
C ASP A 124 3.23 1.84 3.72
N PHE A 125 2.07 2.47 3.85
CA PHE A 125 1.29 2.47 5.08
C PHE A 125 0.22 1.39 4.95
N ALA A 126 0.09 0.52 5.95
CA ALA A 126 -1.01 -0.43 6.06
C ALA A 126 -1.77 -0.21 7.36
N LEU A 127 -3.10 -0.15 7.28
CA LEU A 127 -3.99 0.00 8.42
C LEU A 127 -4.79 -1.29 8.61
N THR A 128 -4.65 -1.88 9.79
CA THR A 128 -5.49 -2.99 10.30
C THR A 128 -6.48 -2.41 11.32
N GLY A 129 -7.40 -3.21 11.86
CA GLY A 129 -8.39 -2.77 12.86
C GLY A 129 -7.76 -2.13 14.10
N GLY A 130 -6.66 -2.71 14.60
CA GLY A 130 -6.00 -2.27 15.83
C GLY A 130 -4.70 -1.48 15.64
N ARG A 131 -4.14 -1.37 14.43
CA ARG A 131 -2.76 -0.86 14.25
C ARG A 131 -2.49 -0.21 12.89
N VAL A 132 -1.56 0.75 12.89
CA VAL A 132 -0.88 1.31 11.72
C VAL A 132 0.49 0.66 11.58
N TRP A 133 0.84 0.27 10.36
CA TRP A 133 2.08 -0.41 10.01
C TRP A 133 2.83 0.34 8.90
N ALA A 134 4.16 0.32 8.96
CA ALA A 134 5.00 0.59 7.79
C ALA A 134 5.33 -0.76 7.13
N LEU A 135 5.06 -0.88 5.84
CA LEU A 135 5.61 -1.99 5.06
C LEU A 135 6.82 -1.49 4.29
N TYR A 136 7.95 -2.15 4.48
CA TYR A 136 9.18 -1.87 3.77
C TYR A 136 9.68 -3.14 3.11
N GLY A 137 9.85 -3.10 1.79
CA GLY A 137 10.18 -4.31 1.06
C GLY A 137 10.97 -4.07 -0.20
N ARG A 138 11.51 -5.18 -0.71
CA ARG A 138 12.11 -5.27 -2.02
C ARG A 138 11.65 -6.55 -2.70
N VAL A 139 11.05 -6.43 -3.87
CA VAL A 139 10.63 -7.55 -4.70
C VAL A 139 11.87 -8.17 -5.35
N PRO A 140 12.09 -9.49 -5.21
CA PRO A 140 13.21 -10.16 -5.85
C PRO A 140 13.13 -10.01 -7.38
N GLY A 141 14.28 -9.91 -8.01
CA GLY A 141 14.37 -9.86 -9.47
C GLY A 141 14.22 -11.26 -10.09
N PRO A 142 13.90 -11.34 -11.40
CA PRO A 142 13.89 -12.61 -12.10
C PRO A 142 15.26 -13.29 -11.99
N ASP A 143 15.26 -14.61 -11.87
CA ASP A 143 16.46 -15.46 -11.85
C ASP A 143 17.50 -15.08 -10.78
N GLY A 144 17.09 -14.43 -9.69
CA GLY A 144 17.98 -14.05 -8.58
C GLY A 144 18.89 -12.86 -8.88
N THR A 145 18.62 -12.10 -9.95
CA THR A 145 19.36 -10.87 -10.31
C THR A 145 19.29 -9.78 -9.23
N ARG A 146 18.30 -9.85 -8.34
CA ARG A 146 18.09 -8.96 -7.20
C ARG A 146 17.51 -9.76 -6.04
N GLY A 147 18.09 -9.59 -4.85
CA GLY A 147 17.54 -10.15 -3.61
C GLY A 147 16.25 -9.45 -3.19
N GLY A 148 15.46 -10.12 -2.35
CA GLY A 148 14.19 -9.59 -1.86
C GLY A 148 14.07 -9.68 -0.35
N PHE A 149 13.24 -8.82 0.22
CA PHE A 149 12.84 -8.88 1.63
C PHE A 149 11.50 -8.19 1.84
N SER A 150 10.87 -8.45 2.99
CA SER A 150 9.71 -7.70 3.47
C SER A 150 9.80 -7.50 4.98
N TYR A 151 9.36 -6.35 5.45
CA TYR A 151 9.24 -5.98 6.84
C TYR A 151 7.86 -5.37 7.09
N SER A 152 7.19 -5.84 8.13
CA SER A 152 5.98 -5.25 8.69
C SER A 152 6.33 -4.61 10.03
N VAL A 153 6.52 -3.29 10.05
CA VAL A 153 6.95 -2.55 11.24
C VAL A 153 5.74 -1.91 11.93
N PRO A 154 5.42 -2.29 13.19
CA PRO A 154 4.30 -1.70 13.91
C PRO A 154 4.61 -0.25 14.30
N LEU A 155 3.75 0.70 13.94
CA LEU A 155 3.98 2.13 14.18
C LEU A 155 3.17 2.69 15.34
N ALA A 156 1.84 2.49 15.31
CA ALA A 156 0.92 3.09 16.29
C ALA A 156 -0.35 2.25 16.45
N PRO A 157 -0.96 2.20 17.65
CA PRO A 157 -2.30 1.65 17.81
C PRO A 157 -3.35 2.57 17.16
N ARG A 158 -4.48 2.00 16.75
CA ARG A 158 -5.66 2.74 16.27
C ARG A 158 -6.95 1.99 16.58
N GLY A 159 -8.09 2.65 16.45
CA GLY A 159 -9.41 2.02 16.33
C GLY A 159 -9.83 1.82 14.86
N PRO A 160 -10.76 0.89 14.56
CA PRO A 160 -11.18 0.57 13.20
C PRO A 160 -11.73 1.75 12.38
N LEU A 161 -12.35 2.74 13.02
CA LEU A 161 -12.93 3.90 12.34
C LEU A 161 -12.00 5.12 12.35
N ASP A 162 -10.86 5.05 13.03
CA ASP A 162 -9.93 6.16 13.11
C ASP A 162 -9.41 6.50 11.73
N THR A 163 -9.37 7.80 11.43
CA THR A 163 -8.89 8.33 10.17
C THR A 163 -7.54 8.98 10.38
N HIS A 164 -6.58 8.63 9.54
CA HIS A 164 -5.20 9.10 9.65
C HIS A 164 -4.74 9.77 8.36
N ARG A 165 -3.97 10.85 8.49
CA ARG A 165 -3.18 11.41 7.40
C ARG A 165 -1.84 10.67 7.32
N CYS A 166 -1.71 9.81 6.33
CA CYS A 166 -0.48 9.09 6.04
C CYS A 166 0.33 9.84 4.99
N ALA A 167 1.61 10.08 5.26
CA ALA A 167 2.52 10.68 4.28
C ALA A 167 3.87 9.97 4.27
N LEU A 168 4.34 9.64 3.08
CA LEU A 168 5.63 9.06 2.77
C LEU A 168 6.49 10.12 2.08
N VAL A 169 7.56 10.54 2.76
CA VAL A 169 8.54 11.47 2.21
C VAL A 169 9.75 10.67 1.78
N VAL A 170 10.09 10.74 0.50
CA VAL A 170 11.17 9.95 -0.10
C VAL A 170 12.19 10.89 -0.72
N ASP A 171 13.36 10.99 -0.10
CA ASP A 171 14.54 11.63 -0.66
C ASP A 171 15.24 10.64 -1.58
N THR A 172 15.06 10.83 -2.88
CA THR A 172 15.58 9.90 -3.87
C THR A 172 17.07 10.08 -4.17
N ALA A 173 17.65 11.23 -3.85
CA ALA A 173 19.08 11.47 -3.98
C ALA A 173 19.84 10.74 -2.87
N GLU A 174 19.37 10.85 -1.64
CA GLU A 174 20.02 10.24 -0.47
C GLU A 174 19.54 8.80 -0.20
N ALA A 175 18.55 8.31 -0.94
CA ALA A 175 17.96 6.97 -0.75
C ALA A 175 17.37 6.80 0.67
N VAL A 176 16.62 7.82 1.12
CA VAL A 176 15.99 7.89 2.44
C VAL A 176 14.46 7.93 2.27
N ALA A 177 13.73 7.20 3.11
CA ALA A 177 12.28 7.33 3.23
C ALA A 177 11.86 7.57 4.68
N ARG A 178 10.81 8.37 4.87
CA ARG A 178 10.25 8.72 6.17
C ARG A 178 8.73 8.63 6.13
N TRP A 179 8.17 7.97 7.13
CA TRP A 179 6.74 7.78 7.34
C TRP A 179 6.26 8.82 8.35
N PHE A 180 5.29 9.61 7.96
CA PHE A 180 4.61 10.57 8.80
C PHE A 180 3.15 10.14 9.01
N LEU A 181 2.76 10.02 10.27
CA LEU A 181 1.39 9.76 10.70
C LEU A 181 0.85 11.00 11.39
N ASP A 182 -0.21 11.58 10.85
CA ASP A 182 -0.85 12.80 11.37
C ASP A 182 0.14 13.97 11.57
N GLY A 183 1.13 14.05 10.66
CA GLY A 183 2.17 15.09 10.67
C GLY A 183 3.38 14.79 11.57
N THR A 184 3.40 13.66 12.29
CA THR A 184 4.53 13.23 13.12
C THR A 184 5.34 12.17 12.41
N GLU A 185 6.66 12.32 12.32
CA GLU A 185 7.55 11.26 11.84
C GLU A 185 7.51 10.07 12.82
N VAL A 186 7.11 8.90 12.33
CA VAL A 186 6.93 7.69 13.15
C VAL A 186 7.90 6.58 12.78
N PHE A 187 8.49 6.63 11.58
CA PHE A 187 9.46 5.64 11.11
C PHE A 187 10.31 6.19 9.97
N SER A 188 11.54 5.71 9.82
CA SER A 188 12.44 6.11 8.74
C SER A 188 13.38 4.98 8.34
N VAL A 189 13.83 5.04 7.09
CA VAL A 189 14.81 4.15 6.48
C VAL A 189 15.84 5.00 5.78
N GLU A 190 17.10 4.88 6.20
CA GLU A 190 18.21 5.70 5.66
C GLU A 190 18.90 5.08 4.44
N HIS A 191 18.65 3.79 4.18
CA HIS A 191 19.31 3.02 3.12
C HIS A 191 18.29 2.19 2.34
N LEU A 192 17.53 2.86 1.47
CA LEU A 192 16.53 2.19 0.63
C LEU A 192 17.15 1.07 -0.22
N GLY A 193 16.45 -0.04 -0.35
CA GLY A 193 16.90 -1.22 -1.09
C GLY A 193 17.74 -2.21 -0.28
N GLN A 194 18.09 -1.85 0.96
CA GLN A 194 18.83 -2.68 1.91
C GLN A 194 17.96 -3.05 3.12
N GLY A 195 18.29 -4.14 3.80
CA GLY A 195 17.57 -4.56 5.00
C GLY A 195 17.66 -3.52 6.12
N LEU A 196 16.71 -3.57 7.05
CA LEU A 196 16.76 -2.75 8.26
C LEU A 196 17.97 -3.14 9.14
N PRO A 197 18.39 -2.26 10.07
CA PRO A 197 19.52 -2.53 10.97
C PRO A 197 19.37 -3.84 11.76
N GLU A 198 20.51 -4.32 12.27
CA GLU A 198 20.57 -5.54 13.07
C GLU A 198 19.59 -5.49 14.26
N GLY A 199 18.80 -6.55 14.43
CA GLY A 199 17.78 -6.66 15.48
C GLY A 199 16.33 -6.57 14.99
N VAL A 200 16.09 -6.00 13.81
CA VAL A 200 14.77 -6.07 13.15
C VAL A 200 14.73 -7.27 12.22
N ARG A 201 13.82 -8.22 12.49
CA ARG A 201 13.69 -9.42 11.67
C ARG A 201 12.77 -9.16 10.48
N PRO A 202 13.16 -9.51 9.26
CA PRO A 202 12.27 -9.50 8.12
C PRO A 202 11.23 -10.63 8.22
N ASP A 203 10.04 -10.37 7.69
CA ASP A 203 8.98 -11.38 7.55
C ASP A 203 9.39 -12.46 6.54
N SER A 204 10.10 -12.05 5.49
CA SER A 204 10.68 -12.95 4.50
C SER A 204 11.96 -12.37 3.88
N VAL A 205 12.82 -13.26 3.39
CA VAL A 205 14.04 -12.93 2.64
C VAL A 205 14.18 -13.88 1.47
N THR A 206 14.57 -13.34 0.31
CA THR A 206 14.95 -14.10 -0.88
C THR A 206 16.41 -13.82 -1.22
N PRO A 207 17.24 -14.84 -1.47
CA PRO A 207 18.65 -14.65 -1.83
C PRO A 207 18.85 -13.77 -3.07
N GLY A 208 19.99 -13.08 -3.11
CA GLY A 208 20.39 -12.22 -4.23
C GLY A 208 21.03 -10.91 -3.75
N PRO A 209 21.54 -10.07 -4.65
CA PRO A 209 22.21 -8.83 -4.27
C PRO A 209 21.22 -7.79 -3.71
N LEU A 210 21.57 -7.22 -2.56
CA LEU A 210 20.85 -6.11 -1.91
C LEU A 210 21.72 -4.84 -1.92
N GLY A 211 21.62 -4.08 -3.01
CA GLY A 211 22.27 -2.78 -3.16
C GLY A 211 21.32 -1.60 -2.88
N PRO A 212 21.87 -0.40 -2.64
CA PRO A 212 21.08 0.80 -2.42
C PRO A 212 20.21 1.11 -3.64
N VAL A 213 19.03 1.68 -3.38
CA VAL A 213 18.04 2.08 -4.38
C VAL A 213 17.85 3.58 -4.32
N ARG A 214 18.22 4.26 -5.40
CA ARG A 214 17.83 5.65 -5.67
C ARG A 214 16.66 5.61 -6.63
N SER A 215 15.45 5.78 -6.11
CA SER A 215 14.24 5.64 -6.91
C SER A 215 14.19 6.70 -8.01
N THR A 216 13.96 6.29 -9.25
CA THR A 216 13.84 7.21 -10.40
C THR A 216 12.39 7.57 -10.68
N THR A 217 11.45 6.77 -10.17
CA THR A 217 10.00 6.95 -10.32
C THR A 217 9.30 6.42 -9.09
N LEU A 218 8.37 7.20 -8.53
CA LEU A 218 7.43 6.72 -7.51
C LEU A 218 6.04 6.53 -8.12
N VAL A 219 5.43 5.40 -7.82
CA VAL A 219 4.06 5.08 -8.20
C VAL A 219 3.21 5.05 -6.92
N PRO A 220 2.28 6.00 -6.74
CA PRO A 220 1.29 5.90 -5.68
C PRO A 220 0.28 4.80 -5.99
N GLY A 221 -0.25 4.16 -4.97
CA GLY A 221 -1.23 3.10 -5.11
C GLY A 221 -2.13 2.98 -3.88
N LEU A 222 -3.20 2.21 -4.04
CA LEU A 222 -4.12 1.81 -2.99
C LEU A 222 -4.26 0.29 -3.03
N ALA A 223 -4.41 -0.35 -1.89
CA ALA A 223 -4.57 -1.80 -1.84
C ALA A 223 -5.44 -2.30 -0.69
N LEU A 224 -6.03 -3.48 -0.92
CA LEU A 224 -6.53 -4.38 0.12
C LEU A 224 -5.60 -5.60 0.19
N ILE A 225 -5.14 -5.93 1.39
CA ILE A 225 -4.19 -7.01 1.67
C ILE A 225 -4.87 -8.05 2.55
N CYS A 226 -4.72 -9.34 2.22
CA CYS A 226 -5.10 -10.48 3.04
C CYS A 226 -4.44 -11.75 2.47
N ASP A 227 -3.75 -12.51 3.30
CA ASP A 227 -3.07 -13.75 2.89
C ASP A 227 -4.02 -14.94 2.90
N ARG A 228 -4.94 -14.98 3.88
CA ARG A 228 -5.80 -16.14 4.14
C ARG A 228 -7.26 -15.70 4.34
N PRO A 229 -8.04 -15.55 3.26
CA PRO A 229 -9.44 -15.24 3.38
C PRO A 229 -10.20 -16.45 3.97
N HIS A 230 -10.95 -16.21 5.05
CA HIS A 230 -11.75 -17.20 5.78
C HIS A 230 -13.13 -16.67 6.18
N GLY A 231 -13.57 -15.55 5.58
CA GLY A 231 -14.88 -14.93 5.83
C GLY A 231 -14.79 -13.50 6.35
N GLN A 232 -13.58 -12.98 6.57
CA GLN A 232 -13.32 -11.58 6.89
C GLN A 232 -13.21 -10.72 5.64
N GLY A 233 -13.47 -9.42 5.81
CA GLY A 233 -13.27 -8.39 4.80
C GLY A 233 -12.68 -7.14 5.42
N LEU A 234 -12.42 -6.14 4.58
CA LEU A 234 -11.95 -4.85 5.04
C LEU A 234 -12.49 -3.73 4.16
N ARG A 235 -13.15 -2.76 4.77
CA ARG A 235 -13.51 -1.50 4.11
C ARG A 235 -12.37 -0.52 4.24
N LEU A 236 -11.76 -0.15 3.12
CA LEU A 236 -10.81 0.96 3.03
C LEU A 236 -11.55 2.22 2.60
N THR A 237 -11.41 3.29 3.38
CA THR A 237 -11.84 4.65 2.99
C THR A 237 -10.61 5.51 2.73
N VAL A 238 -10.59 6.20 1.61
CA VAL A 238 -9.47 7.02 1.14
C VAL A 238 -9.99 8.41 0.82
N GLY A 239 -9.51 9.42 1.53
CA GLY A 239 -9.67 10.82 1.14
C GLY A 239 -8.77 11.18 -0.03
N ALA A 240 -8.43 12.47 -0.20
CA ALA A 240 -7.57 12.87 -1.31
C ALA A 240 -6.18 12.23 -1.23
N LEU A 241 -5.67 11.77 -2.37
CA LEU A 241 -4.30 11.29 -2.55
C LEU A 241 -3.51 12.33 -3.37
N SER A 242 -2.28 12.61 -2.96
CA SER A 242 -1.40 13.56 -3.67
C SER A 242 0.04 13.07 -3.72
N VAL A 243 0.71 13.36 -4.83
CA VAL A 243 2.16 13.30 -4.99
C VAL A 243 2.66 14.70 -5.27
N ALA A 244 3.61 15.18 -4.47
CA ALA A 244 4.17 16.52 -4.62
C ALA A 244 5.71 16.50 -4.52
N ASP A 245 6.36 17.39 -5.26
CA ASP A 245 7.77 17.72 -4.99
C ASP A 245 7.88 18.69 -3.81
N GLU A 246 8.89 18.47 -2.96
CA GLU A 246 9.39 19.55 -2.13
C GLU A 246 10.43 20.32 -2.96
N VAL A 247 10.17 21.60 -3.20
CA VAL A 247 11.19 22.47 -3.80
C VAL A 247 12.27 22.64 -2.74
N ALA A 248 13.48 22.18 -3.02
CA ALA A 248 14.63 22.43 -2.17
C ALA A 248 14.70 23.94 -1.89
N ALA A 249 14.65 24.30 -0.60
CA ALA A 249 14.74 25.68 -0.13
C ALA A 249 16.10 26.31 -0.47
#